data_AF-S4XCY7-F1
#
_entry.id   AF-S4XCY7-F1
#
_cell.length_a   1.000
_cell.length_b   1.000
_cell.length_c   1.000
_cell.angle_alpha   90.00
_cell.angle_beta   90.00
_cell.angle_gamma   90.00
#
_symmetry.space_group_name_H-M   'P 1'
#
loop_
_entity.id
_entity.type
_entity.pdbx_description
1 polymer ?
#
loop_
_entity_poly.entity_id
_entity_poly.type
_entity_poly.pdbx_seq_one_letter_code
_entity_poly.pdbx_strand_id
1 'polypeptide(L)'
;MTSTAQQAELQAKQANQAEQPEQAKQQAEHYDLIIIGTGSGNSIPEELSNRKIALVEKGIFGGTCINVGCIPTKMYVYTADVARELADAARYDLSPVNPGTGLPVDPPQWRVDWEALKERVFGRRIDPISRGGEEYRRGDQTPTITLYSDIARFTGERTLQIGTGDGATTITGDQIILATGTRTWVPPVIEESGVRYRTNIDVMRMAELPRTMVILGGGIIATEFAHVFSALGVEVFVINRSGQLLRRFDETVSARFTEISGTQWTNLLGRTVTAAREEGGLITVTLDDGREIDCDELLLAQGRVPNSDLLDCAAGEVDLDEAGKIVVDDFGRTSAPGVWALGDAANDLELKHVANQEARAVFHNVAVDSASEGDLQPFKHDNVPGGIFSHPQIGYVGMTEAEAREWAEATGRTVTVKVQEYADVAYGWAMEDTTGFCKLIADAGSRRLLGAHIMGPQAATLIQLLVTAIEFDLDLVEFARKQYWPHPGLSELVENALLGLEFS
;
A
#
# COMPACT_ATOMS: atom_id res chain seq x y z
N MET A 1 77.44 33.22 -15.46
CA MET A 1 76.97 33.50 -14.09
C MET A 1 75.46 33.50 -14.08
N THR A 2 74.85 32.33 -14.23
CA THR A 2 73.44 32.09 -13.97
C THR A 2 73.32 31.84 -12.47
N SER A 3 72.56 32.71 -11.80
CA SER A 3 72.57 32.86 -10.35
C SER A 3 72.02 31.62 -9.64
N THR A 4 72.68 31.27 -8.54
CA THR A 4 72.32 30.28 -7.51
C THR A 4 70.84 30.34 -7.06
N ALA A 5 70.16 31.46 -7.29
CA ALA A 5 68.73 31.62 -7.03
C ALA A 5 67.81 30.78 -7.96
N GLN A 6 68.17 30.58 -9.23
CA GLN A 6 67.34 29.80 -10.17
C GLN A 6 67.39 28.29 -9.92
N GLN A 7 68.49 27.78 -9.36
CA GLN A 7 68.58 26.37 -8.96
C GLN A 7 67.81 26.09 -7.66
N ALA A 8 67.76 27.06 -6.74
CA ALA A 8 66.96 26.96 -5.52
C ALA A 8 65.45 26.99 -5.81
N GLU A 9 64.98 27.82 -6.75
CA GLU A 9 63.57 27.82 -7.18
C GLU A 9 63.15 26.54 -7.92
N LEU A 10 64.04 25.92 -8.69
CA LEU A 10 63.76 24.65 -9.35
C LEU A 10 63.65 23.49 -8.34
N GLN A 11 64.53 23.47 -7.33
CA GLN A 11 64.50 22.45 -6.28
C GLN A 11 63.30 22.63 -5.33
N ALA A 12 62.88 23.88 -5.04
CA ALA A 12 61.66 24.14 -4.28
C ALA A 12 60.38 23.76 -5.04
N LYS A 13 60.36 23.94 -6.38
CA LYS A 13 59.24 23.48 -7.23
C LYS A 13 59.19 21.96 -7.39
N GLN A 14 60.34 21.27 -7.35
CA GLN A 14 60.41 19.81 -7.38
C GLN A 14 60.11 19.17 -6.01
N ALA A 15 60.43 19.85 -4.91
CA ALA A 15 60.08 19.38 -3.56
C ALA A 15 58.59 19.55 -3.22
N ASN A 16 57.88 20.50 -3.83
CA ASN A 16 56.43 20.68 -3.70
C ASN A 16 55.58 19.78 -4.62
N GLN A 17 56.20 18.92 -5.43
CA GLN A 17 55.51 17.93 -6.27
C GLN A 17 55.55 16.50 -5.72
N ALA A 18 56.16 16.29 -4.55
CA ALA A 18 56.08 15.04 -3.80
C ALA A 18 55.36 15.31 -2.49
N GLU A 19 54.40 14.46 -2.13
CA GLU A 19 53.52 14.55 -0.94
C GLU A 19 52.25 15.41 -1.10
N GLN A 20 51.45 15.09 -2.12
CA GLN A 20 50.02 14.93 -1.87
C GLN A 20 49.76 13.42 -1.82
N PRO A 21 49.11 12.87 -0.79
CA PRO A 21 48.63 11.51 -0.87
C PRO A 21 47.63 11.50 -2.02
N GLU A 22 48.00 10.81 -3.09
CA GLU A 22 47.11 10.40 -4.15
C GLU A 22 46.02 9.57 -3.46
N GLN A 23 44.93 10.23 -3.03
CA GLN A 23 43.70 9.54 -2.69
C GLN A 23 43.38 8.73 -3.93
N ALA A 24 43.63 7.42 -3.87
CA ALA A 24 43.18 6.50 -4.88
C ALA A 24 41.71 6.83 -5.10
N LYS A 25 41.38 7.45 -6.25
CA LYS A 25 40.00 7.56 -6.70
C LYS A 25 39.52 6.12 -6.74
N GLN A 26 38.77 5.69 -5.73
CA GLN A 26 38.06 4.43 -5.75
C GLN A 26 37.25 4.47 -7.04
N GLN A 27 37.66 3.66 -8.01
CA GLN A 27 37.00 3.59 -9.29
C GLN A 27 35.59 3.09 -9.01
N ALA A 28 34.59 3.94 -9.28
CA ALA A 28 33.20 3.63 -9.00
C ALA A 28 32.84 2.28 -9.63
N GLU A 29 32.21 1.40 -8.85
CA GLU A 29 31.83 0.10 -9.37
C GLU A 29 30.69 0.26 -10.38
N HIS A 30 30.81 -0.40 -11.53
CA HIS A 30 29.84 -0.30 -12.62
C HIS A 30 28.94 -1.54 -12.68
N TYR A 31 27.67 -1.33 -13.03
CA TYR A 31 26.59 -2.32 -13.11
C TYR A 31 25.79 -2.15 -14.40
N ASP A 32 25.28 -3.24 -14.97
CA ASP A 32 24.38 -3.17 -16.12
C ASP A 32 22.99 -2.65 -15.71
N LEU A 33 22.60 -2.89 -14.45
CA LEU A 33 21.32 -2.45 -13.90
C LEU A 33 21.46 -2.14 -12.40
N ILE A 34 20.95 -1.00 -11.98
CA ILE A 34 20.78 -0.66 -10.56
C ILE A 34 19.29 -0.61 -10.24
N ILE A 35 18.88 -1.22 -9.13
CA ILE A 35 17.50 -1.22 -8.66
C ILE A 35 17.48 -0.68 -7.24
N ILE A 36 16.74 0.40 -7.01
CA ILE A 36 16.59 1.02 -5.68
C ILE A 36 15.22 0.67 -5.12
N GLY A 37 15.20 -0.12 -4.05
CA GLY A 37 14.01 -0.58 -3.35
C GLY A 37 13.68 -2.05 -3.65
N THR A 38 13.55 -2.85 -2.59
CA THR A 38 13.32 -4.30 -2.69
C THR A 38 11.86 -4.72 -2.58
N GLY A 39 10.93 -3.78 -2.75
CA GLY A 39 9.50 -4.06 -2.89
C GLY A 39 9.20 -4.80 -4.21
N SER A 40 8.43 -4.17 -5.10
CA SER A 40 8.21 -4.73 -6.44
C SER A 40 9.49 -4.73 -7.31
N GLY A 41 10.47 -3.87 -6.99
CA GLY A 41 11.79 -3.90 -7.65
C GLY A 41 12.57 -5.20 -7.44
N ASN A 42 12.22 -6.02 -6.44
CA ASN A 42 12.87 -7.32 -6.25
C ASN A 42 12.30 -8.44 -7.18
N SER A 43 11.34 -8.14 -8.05
CA SER A 43 10.75 -9.09 -9.01
C SER A 43 11.57 -9.24 -10.30
N ILE A 44 12.90 -9.31 -10.17
CA ILE A 44 13.85 -9.41 -11.28
C ILE A 44 13.58 -10.71 -12.07
N PRO A 45 13.26 -10.62 -13.38
CA PRO A 45 12.95 -11.79 -14.20
C PRO A 45 14.23 -12.53 -14.64
N GLU A 46 14.08 -13.80 -15.06
CA GLU A 46 15.20 -14.69 -15.36
C GLU A 46 16.02 -14.21 -16.56
N GLU A 47 15.39 -13.53 -17.52
CA GLU A 47 16.02 -12.98 -18.72
C GLU A 47 17.06 -11.89 -18.41
N LEU A 48 17.02 -11.31 -17.20
CA LEU A 48 18.01 -10.33 -16.72
C LEU A 48 19.06 -10.96 -15.78
N SER A 49 18.98 -12.26 -15.49
CA SER A 49 19.85 -12.92 -14.49
C SER A 49 21.34 -12.92 -14.84
N ASN A 50 21.67 -12.79 -16.13
CA ASN A 50 23.03 -12.69 -16.64
C ASN A 50 23.63 -11.28 -16.56
N ARG A 51 22.82 -10.25 -16.28
CA ARG A 51 23.28 -8.88 -16.08
C ARG A 51 23.91 -8.73 -14.70
N LYS A 52 24.93 -7.88 -14.57
CA LYS A 52 25.51 -7.48 -13.29
C LYS A 52 24.59 -6.44 -12.64
N ILE A 53 23.94 -6.79 -11.53
CA ILE A 53 22.88 -5.99 -10.90
C ILE A 53 23.33 -5.49 -9.53
N ALA A 54 23.15 -4.19 -9.27
CA ALA A 54 23.14 -3.67 -7.91
C ALA A 54 21.69 -3.55 -7.42
N LEU A 55 21.38 -4.16 -6.29
CA LEU A 55 20.10 -3.99 -5.60
C LEU A 55 20.36 -3.19 -4.32
N VAL A 56 19.58 -2.16 -4.06
CA VAL A 56 19.78 -1.27 -2.91
C VAL A 56 18.53 -1.24 -2.05
N GLU A 57 18.68 -1.50 -0.76
CA GLU A 57 17.60 -1.43 0.23
C GLU A 57 18.05 -0.71 1.50
N LYS A 58 17.32 0.34 1.89
CA LYS A 58 17.63 1.10 3.10
C LYS A 58 17.01 0.50 4.38
N GLY A 59 15.98 -0.31 4.23
CA GLY A 59 15.17 -0.84 5.33
C GLY A 59 15.18 -2.37 5.39
N ILE A 60 14.04 -2.95 5.73
CA ILE A 60 13.86 -4.39 5.78
C ILE A 60 13.63 -4.91 4.36
N PHE A 61 14.39 -5.94 3.97
CA PHE A 61 14.32 -6.54 2.65
C PHE A 61 12.90 -7.00 2.28
N GLY A 62 12.46 -6.75 1.05
CA GLY A 62 11.10 -7.05 0.57
C GLY A 62 10.14 -5.85 0.61
N GLY A 63 10.56 -4.73 1.19
CA GLY A 63 9.81 -3.47 1.22
C GLY A 63 8.55 -3.50 2.09
N THR A 64 7.67 -2.52 1.90
CA THR A 64 6.51 -2.24 2.77
C THR A 64 5.53 -3.42 2.85
N CYS A 65 5.12 -3.97 1.70
CA CYS A 65 3.97 -4.88 1.62
C CYS A 65 4.12 -6.14 2.50
N ILE A 66 5.30 -6.78 2.47
CA ILE A 66 5.54 -8.00 3.24
C ILE A 66 5.86 -7.72 4.71
N ASN A 67 6.55 -6.62 5.00
CA ASN A 67 7.12 -6.38 6.33
C ASN A 67 6.19 -5.60 7.25
N VAL A 68 5.51 -4.59 6.73
CA VAL A 68 4.79 -3.56 7.51
C VAL A 68 3.51 -3.06 6.82
N GLY A 69 2.97 -3.85 5.89
CA GLY A 69 1.84 -3.46 5.05
C GLY A 69 0.87 -4.61 4.89
N CYS A 70 0.52 -4.92 3.63
CA CYS A 70 -0.56 -5.84 3.30
C CYS A 70 -0.48 -7.17 4.05
N ILE A 71 0.64 -7.91 3.99
CA ILE A 71 0.71 -9.27 4.55
C ILE A 71 0.44 -9.29 6.05
N PRO A 72 1.19 -8.57 6.91
CA PRO A 72 0.91 -8.57 8.34
C PRO A 72 -0.50 -8.05 8.63
N THR A 73 -0.92 -6.93 8.01
CA THR A 73 -2.26 -6.38 8.26
C THR A 73 -3.34 -7.41 7.95
N LYS A 74 -3.26 -8.16 6.85
CA LYS A 74 -4.27 -9.18 6.51
C LYS A 74 -4.27 -10.36 7.49
N MET A 75 -3.12 -10.72 8.08
CA MET A 75 -3.06 -11.73 9.13
C MET A 75 -3.70 -11.25 10.45
N TYR A 76 -3.57 -9.95 10.76
CA TYR A 76 -4.24 -9.31 11.90
C TYR A 76 -5.74 -9.16 11.66
N VAL A 77 -6.16 -8.67 10.49
CA VAL A 77 -7.57 -8.57 10.08
C VAL A 77 -8.25 -9.92 10.22
N TYR A 78 -7.67 -11.01 9.71
CA TYR A 78 -8.31 -12.31 9.84
C TYR A 78 -8.53 -12.74 11.30
N THR A 79 -7.60 -12.36 12.20
CA THR A 79 -7.78 -12.61 13.64
C THR A 79 -8.88 -11.73 14.23
N ALA A 80 -8.98 -10.48 13.78
CA ALA A 80 -10.03 -9.54 14.15
C ALA A 80 -11.41 -9.98 13.62
N ASP A 81 -11.49 -10.52 12.41
CA ASP A 81 -12.71 -11.09 11.83
C ASP A 81 -13.22 -12.26 12.69
N VAL A 82 -12.33 -13.19 13.06
CA VAL A 82 -12.69 -14.31 13.96
C VAL A 82 -13.13 -13.79 15.33
N ALA A 83 -12.46 -12.76 15.87
CA ALA A 83 -12.87 -12.16 17.14
C ALA A 83 -14.26 -11.51 17.06
N ARG A 84 -14.56 -10.82 15.95
CA ARG A 84 -15.87 -10.22 15.68
C ARG A 84 -16.94 -11.30 15.49
N GLU A 85 -16.66 -12.36 14.73
CA GLU A 85 -17.59 -13.49 14.56
C GLU A 85 -17.96 -14.14 15.91
N LEU A 86 -16.98 -14.29 16.81
CA LEU A 86 -17.23 -14.79 18.17
C LEU A 86 -18.05 -13.80 19.02
N ALA A 87 -17.76 -12.49 18.92
CA ALA A 87 -18.50 -11.46 19.63
C ALA A 87 -19.96 -11.36 19.16
N ASP A 88 -20.18 -11.57 17.85
CA ASP A 88 -21.49 -11.50 17.22
C ASP A 88 -22.20 -12.86 17.17
N ALA A 89 -21.65 -13.90 17.82
CA ALA A 89 -22.21 -15.26 17.76
C ALA A 89 -23.67 -15.34 18.20
N ALA A 90 -24.11 -14.45 19.11
CA ALA A 90 -25.49 -14.34 19.55
C ALA A 90 -26.47 -13.99 18.42
N ARG A 91 -26.01 -13.34 17.34
CA ARG A 91 -26.80 -13.12 16.10
C ARG A 91 -27.25 -14.44 15.47
N TYR A 92 -26.48 -15.51 15.68
CA TYR A 92 -26.76 -16.85 15.17
C TYR A 92 -27.37 -17.76 16.22
N ASP A 93 -27.94 -17.19 17.29
CA ASP A 93 -28.44 -17.93 18.45
C ASP A 93 -27.37 -18.80 19.14
N LEU A 94 -26.09 -18.46 18.97
CA LEU A 94 -24.96 -19.15 19.60
C LEU A 94 -24.49 -18.41 20.85
N SER A 95 -24.21 -19.18 21.89
CA SER A 95 -23.56 -18.70 23.11
C SER A 95 -22.35 -19.59 23.43
N PRO A 96 -21.27 -19.07 24.04
CA PRO A 96 -20.17 -19.90 24.50
C PRO A 96 -20.69 -20.85 25.58
N VAL A 97 -20.38 -22.14 25.50
CA VAL A 97 -20.85 -23.15 26.47
C VAL A 97 -19.71 -23.97 27.05
N ASN A 98 -19.90 -24.44 28.29
CA ASN A 98 -18.99 -25.38 28.93
C ASN A 98 -18.99 -26.71 28.17
N PRO A 99 -17.82 -27.23 27.74
CA PRO A 99 -17.71 -28.55 27.15
C PRO A 99 -18.28 -29.63 28.08
N GLY A 100 -19.19 -30.46 27.56
CA GLY A 100 -19.81 -31.57 28.30
C GLY A 100 -21.12 -31.24 29.01
N THR A 101 -21.43 -29.97 29.30
CA THR A 101 -22.72 -29.58 29.91
C THR A 101 -23.61 -28.76 28.99
N GLY A 102 -23.04 -28.05 28.00
CA GLY A 102 -23.81 -27.19 27.11
C GLY A 102 -24.38 -25.93 27.79
N LEU A 103 -23.99 -25.64 29.03
CA LEU A 103 -24.43 -24.46 29.77
C LEU A 103 -23.57 -23.23 29.41
N PRO A 104 -24.15 -22.02 29.29
CA PRO A 104 -23.42 -20.80 28.95
C PRO A 104 -22.21 -20.54 29.85
N VAL A 105 -21.15 -19.98 29.27
CA VAL A 105 -20.01 -19.41 30.00
C VAL A 105 -20.25 -17.91 30.14
N ASP A 106 -20.27 -17.42 31.38
CA ASP A 106 -20.42 -16.00 31.69
C ASP A 106 -19.29 -15.53 32.63
N PRO A 107 -18.45 -14.55 32.23
CA PRO A 107 -18.35 -13.95 30.90
C PRO A 107 -17.61 -14.85 29.89
N PRO A 108 -17.84 -14.70 28.56
CA PRO A 108 -17.03 -15.37 27.54
C PRO A 108 -15.53 -15.12 27.75
N GLN A 109 -14.72 -16.18 27.69
CA GLN A 109 -13.31 -16.15 28.09
C GLN A 109 -12.32 -15.85 26.94
N TRP A 110 -12.79 -15.37 25.79
CA TRP A 110 -11.92 -15.18 24.61
C TRP A 110 -11.20 -13.83 24.69
N ARG A 111 -9.90 -13.85 25.00
CA ARG A 111 -9.00 -12.70 24.91
C ARG A 111 -7.89 -13.02 23.92
N VAL A 112 -7.52 -12.06 23.10
CA VAL A 112 -6.35 -12.21 22.23
C VAL A 112 -5.08 -12.37 23.07
N ASP A 113 -4.28 -13.37 22.74
CA ASP A 113 -2.89 -13.45 23.17
C ASP A 113 -2.04 -12.65 22.16
N TRP A 114 -1.75 -11.41 22.52
CA TRP A 114 -1.04 -10.46 21.66
C TRP A 114 0.39 -10.94 21.31
N GLU A 115 1.10 -11.53 22.27
CA GLU A 115 2.44 -12.07 22.02
C GLU A 115 2.39 -13.28 21.09
N ALA A 116 1.47 -14.21 21.32
CA ALA A 116 1.31 -15.37 20.43
C ALA A 116 0.87 -14.96 19.02
N LEU A 117 0.08 -13.89 18.88
CA LEU A 117 -0.31 -13.31 17.60
C LEU A 117 0.91 -12.70 16.88
N LYS A 118 1.69 -11.85 17.55
CA LYS A 118 2.93 -11.30 16.99
C LYS A 118 3.91 -12.40 16.59
N GLU A 119 4.10 -13.41 17.43
CA GLU A 119 4.98 -14.54 17.14
C GLU A 119 4.49 -15.34 15.92
N ARG A 120 3.17 -15.54 15.78
CA ARG A 120 2.58 -16.19 14.60
C ARG A 120 2.81 -15.41 13.32
N VAL A 121 2.67 -14.09 13.37
CA VAL A 121 2.74 -13.21 12.20
C VAL A 121 4.19 -12.93 11.81
N PHE A 122 4.99 -12.43 12.75
CA PHE A 122 6.35 -11.97 12.49
C PHE A 122 7.38 -13.08 12.69
N GLY A 123 7.49 -13.63 13.90
CA GLY A 123 8.53 -14.61 14.24
C GLY A 123 8.49 -15.88 13.40
N ARG A 124 7.30 -16.45 13.18
CA ARG A 124 7.12 -17.70 12.42
C ARG A 124 6.92 -17.52 10.91
N ARG A 125 6.70 -16.30 10.41
CA ARG A 125 6.29 -16.08 9.01
C ARG A 125 7.07 -14.94 8.34
N ILE A 126 6.80 -13.70 8.68
CA ILE A 126 7.30 -12.54 7.92
C ILE A 126 8.82 -12.42 8.04
N ASP A 127 9.36 -12.46 9.25
CA ASP A 127 10.79 -12.22 9.48
C ASP A 127 11.66 -13.33 8.83
N PRO A 128 11.30 -14.63 8.92
CA PRO A 128 11.98 -15.67 8.16
C PRO A 128 11.90 -15.51 6.64
N ILE A 129 10.76 -15.08 6.09
CA ILE A 129 10.62 -14.89 4.63
C ILE A 129 11.48 -13.71 4.16
N SER A 130 11.44 -12.59 4.88
CA SER A 130 12.28 -11.42 4.58
C SER A 130 13.77 -11.80 4.62
N ARG A 131 14.22 -12.44 5.70
CA ARG A 131 15.61 -12.86 5.85
C ARG A 131 16.02 -13.88 4.78
N GLY A 132 15.18 -14.86 4.48
CA GLY A 132 15.46 -15.84 3.44
C GLY A 132 15.54 -15.24 2.04
N GLY A 133 14.70 -14.23 1.74
CA GLY A 133 14.78 -13.47 0.49
C GLY A 133 16.07 -12.66 0.37
N GLU A 134 16.53 -12.06 1.48
CA GLU A 134 17.80 -11.35 1.54
C GLU A 134 18.99 -12.32 1.36
N GLU A 135 19.01 -13.42 2.12
CA GLU A 135 20.02 -14.48 2.03
C GLU A 135 20.12 -15.03 0.59
N TYR A 136 18.99 -15.23 -0.09
CA TYR A 136 18.94 -15.65 -1.49
C TYR A 136 19.62 -14.65 -2.43
N ARG A 137 19.38 -13.34 -2.26
CA ARG A 137 19.99 -12.27 -3.08
C ARG A 137 21.46 -12.02 -2.77
N ARG A 138 21.93 -12.39 -1.59
CA ARG A 138 23.35 -12.31 -1.20
C ARG A 138 24.14 -13.57 -1.54
N GLY A 139 23.45 -14.69 -1.68
CA GLY A 139 24.07 -16.01 -1.82
C GLY A 139 24.44 -16.39 -3.25
N ASP A 140 25.15 -17.51 -3.37
CA ASP A 140 25.72 -18.03 -4.62
C ASP A 140 24.70 -18.38 -5.71
N GLN A 141 23.40 -18.39 -5.38
CA GLN A 141 22.32 -18.61 -6.35
C GLN A 141 22.06 -17.38 -7.22
N THR A 142 22.51 -16.19 -6.81
CA THR A 142 22.40 -14.95 -7.58
C THR A 142 23.76 -14.24 -7.68
N PRO A 143 24.80 -14.90 -8.24
CA PRO A 143 26.18 -14.43 -8.16
C PRO A 143 26.43 -13.12 -8.95
N THR A 144 25.49 -12.73 -9.81
CA THR A 144 25.51 -11.49 -10.58
C THR A 144 24.89 -10.31 -9.84
N ILE A 145 24.29 -10.53 -8.66
CA ILE A 145 23.60 -9.51 -7.87
C ILE A 145 24.46 -9.12 -6.67
N THR A 146 24.66 -7.82 -6.49
CA THR A 146 25.24 -7.23 -5.26
C THR A 146 24.14 -6.49 -4.51
N LEU A 147 23.86 -6.89 -3.27
CA LEU A 147 22.89 -6.22 -2.40
C LEU A 147 23.56 -5.24 -1.43
N TYR A 148 23.21 -3.98 -1.55
CA TYR A 148 23.60 -2.91 -0.65
C TYR A 148 22.49 -2.62 0.37
N SER A 149 22.84 -2.54 1.65
CA SER A 149 21.91 -2.24 2.76
C SER A 149 22.05 -0.80 3.25
N ASP A 150 21.78 0.16 2.37
CA ASP A 150 21.89 1.58 2.70
C ASP A 150 20.98 2.43 1.79
N ILE A 151 20.97 3.74 2.03
CA ILE A 151 20.31 4.73 1.19
C ILE A 151 21.16 4.98 -0.06
N ALA A 152 20.51 5.07 -1.23
CA ALA A 152 21.12 5.57 -2.47
C ALA A 152 20.75 7.03 -2.71
N ARG A 153 21.70 7.84 -3.18
CA ARG A 153 21.50 9.22 -3.63
C ARG A 153 22.19 9.45 -4.96
N PHE A 154 21.54 10.15 -5.88
CA PHE A 154 22.19 10.62 -7.10
C PHE A 154 23.28 11.64 -6.76
N THR A 155 24.37 11.56 -7.51
CA THR A 155 25.47 12.52 -7.48
C THR A 155 25.79 13.07 -8.87
N GLY A 156 25.04 12.62 -9.87
CA GLY A 156 25.16 12.93 -11.30
C GLY A 156 24.33 11.96 -12.14
N GLU A 157 24.41 12.09 -13.47
CA GLU A 157 23.77 11.18 -14.41
C GLU A 157 24.17 9.73 -14.12
N ARG A 158 23.16 8.89 -13.84
CA ARG A 158 23.29 7.45 -13.56
C ARG A 158 24.43 7.07 -12.59
N THR A 159 24.74 7.97 -11.66
CA THR A 159 25.80 7.82 -10.67
C THR A 159 25.21 7.99 -9.28
N LEU A 160 25.36 6.95 -8.45
CA LEU A 160 24.77 6.89 -7.12
C LEU A 160 25.84 6.77 -6.05
N GLN A 161 25.68 7.51 -4.97
CA GLN A 161 26.36 7.28 -3.71
C GLN A 161 25.47 6.39 -2.83
N ILE A 162 26.04 5.28 -2.36
CA ILE A 162 25.44 4.36 -1.42
C ILE A 162 26.00 4.64 -0.03
N GLY A 163 25.13 4.97 0.91
CA GLY A 163 25.49 5.32 2.29
C GLY A 163 26.02 6.75 2.46
N THR A 164 26.39 7.07 3.70
CA THR A 164 26.83 8.41 4.10
C THR A 164 28.20 8.37 4.82
N GLY A 165 28.93 9.48 4.75
CA GLY A 165 30.24 9.62 5.42
C GLY A 165 31.36 8.78 4.79
N ASP A 166 32.40 8.48 5.57
CA ASP A 166 33.65 7.85 5.12
C ASP A 166 33.48 6.40 4.61
N GLY A 167 32.32 5.77 4.83
CA GLY A 167 31.98 4.43 4.34
C GLY A 167 31.14 4.44 3.06
N ALA A 168 30.82 5.61 2.52
CA ALA A 168 29.97 5.70 1.34
C ALA A 168 30.70 5.18 0.09
N THR A 169 29.99 4.41 -0.74
CA THR A 169 30.54 3.85 -1.98
C THR A 169 29.85 4.49 -3.18
N THR A 170 30.62 4.85 -4.20
CA THR A 170 30.04 5.33 -5.47
C THR A 170 29.87 4.16 -6.43
N ILE A 171 28.68 4.05 -7.01
CA ILE A 171 28.34 3.08 -8.07
C ILE A 171 27.76 3.80 -9.29
N THR A 172 27.91 3.20 -10.45
CA THR A 172 27.34 3.69 -11.72
C THR A 172 26.60 2.55 -12.41
N GLY A 173 25.65 2.86 -13.28
CA GLY A 173 25.05 1.81 -14.10
C GLY A 173 24.44 2.25 -15.40
N ASP A 174 24.28 1.30 -16.32
CA ASP A 174 23.71 1.57 -17.64
C ASP A 174 22.23 1.94 -17.55
N GLN A 175 21.49 1.24 -16.69
CA GLN A 175 20.07 1.46 -16.42
C GLN A 175 19.81 1.54 -14.91
N ILE A 176 18.82 2.34 -14.50
CA ILE A 176 18.41 2.47 -13.09
C ILE A 176 16.89 2.32 -12.98
N ILE A 177 16.41 1.48 -12.06
CA ILE A 177 14.99 1.36 -11.70
C ILE A 177 14.78 1.92 -10.29
N LEU A 178 13.92 2.93 -10.18
CA LEU A 178 13.48 3.55 -8.95
C LEU A 178 12.16 2.91 -8.48
N ALA A 179 12.26 2.01 -7.49
CA ALA A 179 11.14 1.30 -6.87
C ALA A 179 11.06 1.61 -5.36
N THR A 180 11.25 2.89 -5.00
CA THR A 180 11.49 3.36 -3.64
C THR A 180 10.23 3.45 -2.77
N GLY A 181 9.05 3.36 -3.39
CA GLY A 181 7.76 3.44 -2.72
C GLY A 181 7.55 4.73 -1.93
N THR A 182 6.69 4.64 -0.92
CA THR A 182 6.26 5.76 -0.08
C THR A 182 6.46 5.47 1.41
N ARG A 183 6.27 6.48 2.26
CA ARG A 183 6.21 6.38 3.72
C ARG A 183 5.05 7.19 4.29
N THR A 184 4.68 6.94 5.55
CA THR A 184 3.59 7.68 6.20
C THR A 184 3.88 9.17 6.29
N TRP A 185 2.90 9.99 5.95
CA TRP A 185 2.95 11.43 6.18
C TRP A 185 2.74 11.73 7.67
N VAL A 186 3.65 12.49 8.26
CA VAL A 186 3.56 12.95 9.65
C VAL A 186 3.01 14.38 9.64
N PRO A 187 1.87 14.66 10.30
CA PRO A 187 1.35 16.02 10.37
C PRO A 187 2.30 16.94 11.15
N PRO A 188 2.54 18.18 10.68
CA PRO A 188 3.42 19.13 11.38
C PRO A 188 3.04 19.34 12.84
N VAL A 189 1.74 19.45 13.15
CA VAL A 189 1.24 19.57 14.54
C VAL A 189 1.67 18.41 15.45
N ILE A 190 1.79 17.19 14.91
CA ILE A 190 2.25 16.03 15.67
C ILE A 190 3.78 16.04 15.76
N GLU A 191 4.48 16.31 14.66
CA GLU A 191 5.94 16.40 14.64
C GLU A 191 6.47 17.47 15.60
N GLU A 192 5.90 18.67 15.56
CA GLU A 192 6.26 19.81 16.41
C GLU A 192 5.93 19.58 17.89
N SER A 193 4.88 18.80 18.19
CA SER A 193 4.52 18.48 19.57
C SER A 193 5.49 17.54 20.27
N GLY A 194 6.26 16.75 19.50
CA GLY A 194 7.18 15.74 20.03
C GLY A 194 6.51 14.56 20.75
N VAL A 195 5.17 14.42 20.68
CA VAL A 195 4.47 13.27 21.28
C VAL A 195 4.84 11.98 20.57
N ARG A 196 4.77 10.88 21.32
CA ARG A 196 4.89 9.55 20.72
C ARG A 196 3.73 9.28 19.75
N TYR A 197 4.05 8.70 18.60
CA TYR A 197 3.07 8.22 17.63
C TYR A 197 3.53 6.90 17.00
N ARG A 198 2.57 6.23 16.36
CA ARG A 198 2.74 5.00 15.60
C ARG A 198 2.43 5.24 14.14
N THR A 199 2.98 4.37 13.31
CA THR A 199 2.62 4.26 11.90
C THR A 199 2.40 2.79 11.55
N ASN A 200 2.12 2.48 10.30
CA ASN A 200 2.08 1.09 9.83
C ASN A 200 3.39 0.32 10.10
N ILE A 201 4.52 1.01 10.29
CA ILE A 201 5.84 0.40 10.51
C ILE A 201 5.90 -0.35 11.85
N ASP A 202 5.30 0.19 12.90
CA ASP A 202 5.52 -0.28 14.27
C ASP A 202 4.24 -0.67 15.02
N VAL A 203 3.05 -0.21 14.59
CA VAL A 203 1.79 -0.42 15.32
C VAL A 203 1.45 -1.91 15.53
N MET A 204 1.79 -2.79 14.59
CA MET A 204 1.54 -4.23 14.71
C MET A 204 2.59 -4.98 15.56
N ARG A 205 3.68 -4.30 15.91
CA ARG A 205 4.80 -4.83 16.70
C ARG A 205 4.86 -4.23 18.11
N MET A 206 3.85 -3.46 18.53
CA MET A 206 3.77 -2.90 19.88
C MET A 206 4.01 -3.98 20.93
N ALA A 207 4.66 -3.62 22.03
CA ALA A 207 4.95 -4.56 23.11
C ALA A 207 3.65 -5.12 23.70
N GLU A 208 2.66 -4.27 23.93
CA GLU A 208 1.37 -4.65 24.50
C GLU A 208 0.23 -3.99 23.71
N LEU A 209 -0.98 -4.52 23.83
CA LEU A 209 -2.17 -3.85 23.32
C LEU A 209 -2.52 -2.66 24.23
N PRO A 210 -2.72 -1.45 23.66
CA PRO A 210 -3.19 -0.31 24.43
C PRO A 210 -4.64 -0.51 24.88
N ARG A 211 -5.09 0.24 25.88
CA ARG A 211 -6.52 0.30 26.23
C ARG A 211 -7.26 1.21 25.26
N THR A 212 -6.63 2.33 24.89
CA THR A 212 -7.23 3.35 24.03
C THR A 212 -6.29 3.78 22.92
N MET A 213 -6.81 3.90 21.70
CA MET A 213 -6.06 4.35 20.53
C MET A 213 -6.82 5.45 19.78
N VAL A 214 -6.12 6.53 19.45
CA VAL A 214 -6.57 7.53 18.47
C VAL A 214 -5.93 7.22 17.12
N ILE A 215 -6.73 7.16 16.07
CA ILE A 215 -6.29 6.98 14.68
C ILE A 215 -6.61 8.26 13.92
N LEU A 216 -5.58 8.88 13.33
CA LEU A 216 -5.76 10.03 12.45
C LEU A 216 -5.88 9.56 11.00
N GLY A 217 -7.00 9.86 10.36
CA GLY A 217 -7.29 9.52 8.96
C GLY A 217 -8.58 8.73 8.79
N GLY A 218 -9.12 8.74 7.57
CA GLY A 218 -10.35 8.00 7.23
C GLY A 218 -10.24 7.18 5.94
N GLY A 219 -9.02 6.86 5.49
CA GLY A 219 -8.75 6.03 4.33
C GLY A 219 -8.60 4.54 4.66
N ILE A 220 -8.23 3.73 3.67
CA ILE A 220 -8.08 2.27 3.76
C ILE A 220 -7.27 1.84 5.00
N ILE A 221 -6.08 2.43 5.18
CA ILE A 221 -5.18 2.06 6.30
C ILE A 221 -5.84 2.35 7.65
N ALA A 222 -6.49 3.50 7.79
CA ALA A 222 -7.15 3.90 9.03
C ALA A 222 -8.30 2.93 9.38
N THR A 223 -9.12 2.57 8.39
CA THR A 223 -10.29 1.69 8.59
C THR A 223 -9.89 0.23 8.85
N GLU A 224 -8.84 -0.27 8.20
CA GLU A 224 -8.30 -1.62 8.48
C GLU A 224 -7.75 -1.70 9.91
N PHE A 225 -6.98 -0.69 10.36
CA PHE A 225 -6.46 -0.69 11.72
C PHE A 225 -7.53 -0.42 12.78
N ALA A 226 -8.52 0.44 12.51
CA ALA A 226 -9.65 0.66 13.41
C ALA A 226 -10.41 -0.65 13.66
N HIS A 227 -10.68 -1.43 12.60
CA HIS A 227 -11.25 -2.76 12.71
C HIS A 227 -10.38 -3.69 13.55
N VAL A 228 -9.09 -3.82 13.21
CA VAL A 228 -8.16 -4.70 13.95
C VAL A 228 -8.15 -4.38 15.45
N PHE A 229 -7.93 -3.12 15.82
CA PHE A 229 -7.78 -2.78 17.23
C PHE A 229 -9.11 -2.80 17.99
N SER A 230 -10.21 -2.33 17.41
CA SER A 230 -11.54 -2.41 18.03
C SER A 230 -11.96 -3.86 18.28
N ALA A 231 -11.84 -4.74 17.28
CA ALA A 231 -12.21 -6.15 17.41
C ALA A 231 -11.35 -6.92 18.42
N LEU A 232 -10.11 -6.46 18.67
CA LEU A 232 -9.20 -7.02 19.65
C LEU A 232 -9.34 -6.39 21.05
N GLY A 233 -10.34 -5.51 21.25
CA GLY A 233 -10.73 -4.98 22.55
C GLY A 233 -10.13 -3.62 22.92
N VAL A 234 -9.52 -2.90 21.97
CA VAL A 234 -9.05 -1.53 22.16
C VAL A 234 -10.20 -0.55 21.96
N GLU A 235 -10.33 0.45 22.82
CA GLU A 235 -11.23 1.59 22.58
C GLU A 235 -10.63 2.49 21.50
N VAL A 236 -11.28 2.59 20.35
CA VAL A 236 -10.76 3.30 19.17
C VAL A 236 -11.53 4.60 18.92
N PHE A 237 -10.78 5.66 18.67
CA PHE A 237 -11.28 6.95 18.18
C PHE A 237 -10.67 7.25 16.81
N VAL A 238 -11.50 7.43 15.78
CA VAL A 238 -11.05 7.80 14.43
C VAL A 238 -11.32 9.28 14.21
N ILE A 239 -10.27 10.08 14.05
CA ILE A 239 -10.38 11.51 13.73
C ILE A 239 -10.16 11.68 12.23
N ASN A 240 -11.14 12.29 11.56
CA ASN A 240 -11.09 12.50 10.13
C ASN A 240 -11.62 13.89 9.77
N ARG A 241 -10.86 14.62 8.94
CA ARG A 241 -11.24 15.97 8.46
C ARG A 241 -12.50 15.94 7.60
N SER A 242 -12.73 14.86 6.87
CA SER A 242 -13.92 14.74 6.01
C SER A 242 -15.16 14.37 6.82
N GLY A 243 -16.35 14.70 6.29
CA GLY A 243 -17.62 14.32 6.90
C GLY A 243 -17.97 12.82 6.78
N GLN A 244 -17.15 12.04 6.07
CA GLN A 244 -17.33 10.61 5.85
C GLN A 244 -15.97 9.91 5.81
N LEU A 245 -15.94 8.64 6.25
CA LEU A 245 -14.83 7.74 5.99
C LEU A 245 -14.86 7.30 4.52
N LEU A 246 -13.71 6.89 3.99
CA LEU A 246 -13.61 6.35 2.64
C LEU A 246 -14.17 7.31 1.57
N ARG A 247 -13.99 8.62 1.72
CA ARG A 247 -14.59 9.67 0.85
C ARG A 247 -14.26 9.54 -0.65
N ARG A 248 -13.17 8.86 -1.01
CA ARG A 248 -12.75 8.67 -2.40
C ARG A 248 -13.45 7.49 -3.10
N PHE A 249 -14.26 6.73 -2.36
CA PHE A 249 -15.00 5.58 -2.89
C PHE A 249 -16.43 5.98 -3.27
N ASP A 250 -17.16 5.05 -3.89
CA ASP A 250 -18.56 5.26 -4.24
C ASP A 250 -19.38 5.70 -3.02
N GLU A 251 -20.26 6.69 -3.21
CA GLU A 251 -21.02 7.33 -2.12
C GLU A 251 -21.81 6.32 -1.29
N THR A 252 -22.37 5.28 -1.92
CA THR A 252 -23.11 4.22 -1.22
C THR A 252 -22.20 3.45 -0.26
N VAL A 253 -20.94 3.21 -0.66
CA VAL A 253 -19.91 2.61 0.21
C VAL A 253 -19.56 3.57 1.34
N SER A 254 -19.18 4.81 1.04
CA SER A 254 -18.71 5.76 2.06
C SER A 254 -19.77 6.06 3.12
N ALA A 255 -21.02 6.29 2.70
CA ALA A 255 -22.13 6.59 3.61
C ALA A 255 -22.43 5.40 4.53
N ARG A 256 -22.65 4.21 3.95
CA ARG A 256 -23.03 3.02 4.70
C ARG A 256 -21.91 2.53 5.61
N PHE A 257 -20.65 2.56 5.14
CA PHE A 257 -19.50 2.21 5.97
C PHE A 257 -19.36 3.15 7.17
N THR A 258 -19.55 4.46 6.96
CA THR A 258 -19.44 5.46 8.04
C THR A 258 -20.48 5.23 9.13
N GLU A 259 -21.70 4.84 8.78
CA GLU A 259 -22.75 4.47 9.72
C GLU A 259 -22.39 3.19 10.49
N ILE A 260 -22.07 2.10 9.78
CA ILE A 260 -21.79 0.79 10.41
C ILE A 260 -20.55 0.85 11.30
N SER A 261 -19.49 1.54 10.86
CA SER A 261 -18.27 1.69 11.66
C SER A 261 -18.52 2.44 12.98
N GLY A 262 -19.48 3.37 13.00
CA GLY A 262 -19.84 4.14 14.21
C GLY A 262 -20.42 3.29 15.34
N THR A 263 -20.84 2.04 15.07
CA THR A 263 -21.27 1.09 16.11
C THR A 263 -20.09 0.29 16.68
N GLN A 264 -18.93 0.33 16.03
CA GLN A 264 -17.74 -0.45 16.38
C GLN A 264 -16.65 0.40 17.03
N TRP A 265 -16.59 1.70 16.69
CA TRP A 265 -15.66 2.67 17.28
C TRP A 265 -16.23 4.09 17.18
N THR A 266 -15.57 5.05 17.85
CA THR A 266 -16.03 6.44 17.85
C THR A 266 -15.47 7.19 16.64
N ASN A 267 -16.36 7.65 15.75
CA ASN A 267 -16.01 8.49 14.60
C ASN A 267 -16.10 9.98 14.96
N LEU A 268 -14.97 10.69 14.93
CA LEU A 268 -14.84 12.14 15.10
C LEU A 268 -14.63 12.79 13.72
N LEU A 269 -15.73 12.90 12.97
CA LEU A 269 -15.74 13.37 11.57
C LEU A 269 -15.83 14.90 11.48
N GLY A 270 -15.31 15.46 10.39
CA GLY A 270 -15.29 16.91 10.19
C GLY A 270 -14.37 17.62 11.20
N ARG A 271 -13.32 16.95 11.67
CA ARG A 271 -12.43 17.44 12.74
C ARG A 271 -10.96 17.31 12.37
N THR A 272 -10.18 18.25 12.86
CA THR A 272 -8.71 18.27 12.74
C THR A 272 -8.07 18.38 14.12
N VAL A 273 -6.83 17.89 14.24
CA VAL A 273 -6.02 18.03 15.45
C VAL A 273 -5.26 19.36 15.38
N THR A 274 -5.35 20.16 16.43
CA THR A 274 -4.69 21.48 16.53
C THR A 274 -3.54 21.50 17.52
N ALA A 275 -3.48 20.55 18.44
CA ALA A 275 -2.36 20.35 19.36
C ALA A 275 -2.31 18.90 19.84
N ALA A 276 -1.14 18.48 20.29
CA ALA A 276 -0.96 17.24 21.05
C ALA A 276 0.03 17.46 22.19
N ARG A 277 -0.14 16.74 23.29
CA ARG A 277 0.80 16.72 24.42
C ARG A 277 0.87 15.32 25.03
N GLU A 278 1.97 15.01 25.69
CA GLU A 278 2.15 13.73 26.40
C GLU A 278 2.58 13.99 27.83
N GLU A 279 1.80 13.49 28.79
CA GLU A 279 2.06 13.65 30.23
C GLU A 279 1.81 12.32 30.94
N GLY A 280 2.79 11.86 31.72
CA GLY A 280 2.65 10.60 32.47
C GLY A 280 2.45 9.35 31.61
N GLY A 281 2.87 9.39 30.33
CA GLY A 281 2.70 8.29 29.36
C GLY A 281 1.33 8.27 28.64
N LEU A 282 0.46 9.25 28.91
CA LEU A 282 -0.82 9.43 28.24
C LEU A 282 -0.70 10.55 27.21
N ILE A 283 -1.20 10.31 26.00
CA ILE A 283 -1.24 11.29 24.92
C ILE A 283 -2.60 11.98 24.94
N THR A 284 -2.62 13.30 24.95
CA THR A 284 -3.85 14.10 24.76
C THR A 284 -3.79 14.79 23.41
N VAL A 285 -4.79 14.57 22.56
CA VAL A 285 -4.99 15.32 21.30
C VAL A 285 -6.10 16.34 21.47
N THR A 286 -5.84 17.58 21.07
CA THR A 286 -6.84 18.68 21.07
C THR A 286 -7.39 18.87 19.66
N LEU A 287 -8.71 18.87 19.54
CA LEU A 287 -9.41 19.11 18.28
C LEU A 287 -9.67 20.61 18.04
N ASP A 288 -9.97 20.95 16.78
CA ASP A 288 -10.37 22.29 16.35
C ASP A 288 -11.62 22.87 17.03
N ASP A 289 -12.44 22.05 17.67
CA ASP A 289 -13.59 22.47 18.48
C ASP A 289 -13.31 22.52 19.99
N GLY A 290 -12.05 22.37 20.39
CA GLY A 290 -11.58 22.45 21.77
C GLY A 290 -11.80 21.19 22.59
N ARG A 291 -12.39 20.12 22.04
CA ARG A 291 -12.42 18.82 22.73
C ARG A 291 -11.02 18.25 22.83
N GLU A 292 -10.73 17.65 23.98
CA GLU A 292 -9.52 16.86 24.22
C GLU A 292 -9.88 15.38 24.29
N ILE A 293 -9.05 14.54 23.66
CA ILE A 293 -9.18 13.08 23.67
C ILE A 293 -7.86 12.51 24.18
N ASP A 294 -7.96 11.71 25.25
CA ASP A 294 -6.81 11.01 25.83
C ASP A 294 -6.68 9.60 25.23
N CYS A 295 -5.45 9.17 24.94
CA CYS A 295 -5.17 7.83 24.45
C CYS A 295 -3.80 7.30 24.90
N ASP A 296 -3.67 5.98 24.97
CA ASP A 296 -2.39 5.32 25.28
C ASP A 296 -1.48 5.31 24.03
N GLU A 297 -2.07 5.24 22.83
CA GLU A 297 -1.37 5.21 21.54
C GLU A 297 -2.05 6.12 20.49
N LEU A 298 -1.24 6.82 19.68
CA LEU A 298 -1.67 7.65 18.55
C LEU A 298 -1.18 7.03 17.25
N LEU A 299 -2.06 6.65 16.33
CA LEU A 299 -1.72 6.08 15.02
C LEU A 299 -1.94 7.09 13.90
N LEU A 300 -0.92 7.32 13.07
CA LEU A 300 -0.99 8.16 11.89
C LEU A 300 -1.32 7.33 10.64
N ALA A 301 -2.45 7.64 10.00
CA ALA A 301 -2.94 6.97 8.80
C ALA A 301 -3.63 7.95 7.81
N GLN A 302 -3.17 9.21 7.77
CA GLN A 302 -3.78 10.29 6.98
C GLN A 302 -3.32 10.36 5.52
N GLY A 303 -2.25 9.65 5.17
CA GLY A 303 -1.68 9.68 3.82
C GLY A 303 -0.23 9.20 3.80
N ARG A 304 0.33 9.20 2.60
CA ARG A 304 1.69 8.73 2.33
C ARG A 304 2.41 9.77 1.47
N VAL A 305 3.73 9.84 1.61
CA VAL A 305 4.63 10.68 0.81
C VAL A 305 5.63 9.81 0.07
N PRO A 306 5.99 10.12 -1.19
CA PRO A 306 7.04 9.41 -1.92
C PRO A 306 8.39 9.47 -1.21
N ASN A 307 9.24 8.47 -1.44
CA ASN A 307 10.62 8.44 -0.93
C ASN A 307 11.65 9.07 -1.89
N SER A 308 11.19 9.85 -2.87
CA SER A 308 12.02 10.58 -3.85
C SER A 308 12.92 11.63 -3.22
N ASP A 309 12.49 12.24 -2.11
CA ASP A 309 13.26 13.21 -1.33
C ASP A 309 14.55 12.61 -0.73
N LEU A 310 14.64 11.28 -0.65
CA LEU A 310 15.83 10.58 -0.17
C LEU A 310 16.87 10.35 -1.27
N LEU A 311 16.53 10.59 -2.54
CA LEU A 311 17.33 10.23 -3.70
C LEU A 311 18.19 11.35 -4.27
N ASP A 312 17.96 12.61 -3.91
CA ASP A 312 18.55 13.77 -4.60
C ASP A 312 18.27 13.77 -6.12
N CYS A 313 16.99 13.60 -6.50
CA CYS A 313 16.55 13.47 -7.89
C CYS A 313 17.08 14.58 -8.83
N ALA A 314 17.28 15.79 -8.32
CA ALA A 314 17.83 16.90 -9.09
C ALA A 314 19.25 16.62 -9.61
N ALA A 315 20.11 15.99 -8.80
CA ALA A 315 21.46 15.59 -9.23
C ALA A 315 21.43 14.48 -10.30
N GLY A 316 20.34 13.69 -10.32
CA GLY A 316 20.11 12.64 -11.31
C GLY A 316 19.32 13.08 -12.54
N GLU A 317 18.95 14.36 -12.64
CA GLU A 317 18.08 14.91 -13.70
C GLU A 317 16.70 14.24 -13.79
N VAL A 318 16.18 13.77 -12.64
CA VAL A 318 14.86 13.13 -12.51
C VAL A 318 13.84 14.17 -12.04
N ASP A 319 12.83 14.43 -12.87
CA ASP A 319 11.76 15.37 -12.59
C ASP A 319 10.76 14.80 -11.56
N LEU A 320 10.32 15.68 -10.67
CA LEU A 320 9.28 15.39 -9.69
C LEU A 320 8.07 16.30 -9.94
N ASP A 321 6.87 15.79 -9.66
CA ASP A 321 5.65 16.61 -9.63
C ASP A 321 5.55 17.46 -8.35
N GLU A 322 4.47 18.25 -8.24
CA GLU A 322 4.23 19.12 -7.08
C GLU A 322 4.05 18.34 -5.76
N ALA A 323 3.66 17.07 -5.82
CA ALA A 323 3.52 16.17 -4.68
C ALA A 323 4.82 15.40 -4.36
N GLY A 324 5.87 15.61 -5.16
CA GLY A 324 7.15 14.92 -5.04
C GLY A 324 7.16 13.53 -5.66
N LYS A 325 6.17 13.13 -6.46
CA LYS A 325 6.20 11.85 -7.20
C LYS A 325 7.16 11.96 -8.37
N ILE A 326 7.82 10.85 -8.69
CA ILE A 326 8.69 10.75 -9.86
C ILE A 326 7.81 10.79 -11.10
N VAL A 327 8.07 11.77 -11.98
CA VAL A 327 7.35 11.89 -13.24
C VAL A 327 7.83 10.80 -14.18
N VAL A 328 6.88 10.04 -14.72
CA VAL A 328 7.13 9.00 -15.72
C VAL A 328 6.17 9.14 -16.89
N ASP A 329 6.59 8.63 -18.05
CA ASP A 329 5.68 8.38 -19.16
C ASP A 329 4.92 7.05 -19.03
N ASP A 330 4.11 6.73 -20.04
CA ASP A 330 3.29 5.51 -20.08
C ASP A 330 4.11 4.21 -20.02
N PHE A 331 5.43 4.25 -20.20
CA PHE A 331 6.32 3.09 -20.20
C PHE A 331 7.19 3.01 -18.94
N GLY A 332 7.04 3.96 -18.02
CA GLY A 332 7.83 4.07 -16.79
C GLY A 332 9.18 4.77 -16.97
N ARG A 333 9.44 5.45 -18.10
CA ARG A 333 10.67 6.23 -18.33
C ARG A 333 10.57 7.55 -17.57
N THR A 334 11.63 7.94 -16.89
CA THR A 334 11.74 9.28 -16.26
C THR A 334 12.30 10.30 -17.26
N SER A 335 12.45 11.56 -16.83
CA SER A 335 13.17 12.61 -17.59
C SER A 335 14.65 12.28 -17.82
N ALA A 336 15.26 11.48 -16.95
CA ALA A 336 16.67 11.10 -17.05
C ALA A 336 16.86 9.87 -17.97
N PRO A 337 17.71 9.94 -19.01
CA PRO A 337 17.98 8.81 -19.89
C PRO A 337 18.48 7.56 -19.15
N GLY A 338 17.87 6.41 -19.43
CA GLY A 338 18.21 5.14 -18.78
C GLY A 338 17.73 5.01 -17.33
N VAL A 339 16.90 5.94 -16.84
CA VAL A 339 16.29 5.88 -15.51
C VAL A 339 14.78 5.66 -15.64
N TRP A 340 14.29 4.67 -14.92
CA TRP A 340 12.92 4.20 -14.91
C TRP A 340 12.35 4.29 -13.49
N ALA A 341 11.04 4.41 -13.34
CA ALA A 341 10.40 4.35 -12.03
C ALA A 341 9.08 3.57 -12.07
N LEU A 342 8.71 3.00 -10.92
CA LEU A 342 7.50 2.19 -10.76
C LEU A 342 6.97 2.24 -9.32
N GLY A 343 5.71 1.82 -9.17
CA GLY A 343 5.01 1.68 -7.91
C GLY A 343 4.68 3.03 -7.26
N ASP A 344 4.45 2.99 -5.95
CA ASP A 344 3.94 4.14 -5.18
C ASP A 344 4.79 5.43 -5.29
N ALA A 345 6.05 5.33 -5.75
CA ALA A 345 6.91 6.50 -5.96
C ALA A 345 6.58 7.27 -7.26
N ALA A 346 5.86 6.66 -8.21
CA ALA A 346 5.66 7.15 -9.57
C ALA A 346 4.19 7.12 -10.05
N ASN A 347 3.23 6.63 -9.24
CA ASN A 347 1.80 6.65 -9.58
C ASN A 347 0.90 6.88 -8.36
N ASP A 348 -0.38 7.20 -8.58
CA ASP A 348 -1.40 7.45 -7.55
C ASP A 348 -2.20 6.23 -7.08
N LEU A 349 -2.06 5.10 -7.78
CA LEU A 349 -2.67 3.82 -7.48
C LEU A 349 -1.74 2.98 -6.59
N GLU A 350 -1.55 3.43 -5.35
CA GLU A 350 -0.61 2.87 -4.34
C GLU A 350 -1.04 1.48 -3.82
N LEU A 351 -1.03 0.49 -4.72
CA LEU A 351 -1.49 -0.88 -4.52
C LEU A 351 -0.42 -1.87 -4.99
N LYS A 352 -0.21 -2.94 -4.21
CA LYS A 352 0.85 -3.93 -4.51
C LYS A 352 0.69 -4.57 -5.89
N HIS A 353 -0.53 -4.92 -6.29
CA HIS A 353 -0.76 -5.55 -7.60
C HIS A 353 -0.53 -4.59 -8.77
N VAL A 354 -0.74 -3.28 -8.59
CA VAL A 354 -0.38 -2.25 -9.58
C VAL A 354 1.14 -2.21 -9.73
N ALA A 355 1.87 -2.03 -8.62
CA ALA A 355 3.33 -2.01 -8.64
C ALA A 355 3.94 -3.31 -9.21
N ASN A 356 3.26 -4.46 -9.05
CA ASN A 356 3.68 -5.71 -9.68
C ASN A 356 3.48 -5.71 -11.21
N GLN A 357 2.38 -5.13 -11.71
CA GLN A 357 2.14 -5.01 -13.15
C GLN A 357 3.11 -4.02 -13.79
N GLU A 358 3.34 -2.88 -13.15
CA GLU A 358 4.35 -1.91 -13.59
C GLU A 358 5.75 -2.51 -13.57
N ALA A 359 6.10 -3.31 -12.56
CA ALA A 359 7.39 -4.01 -12.55
C ALA A 359 7.56 -4.95 -13.75
N ARG A 360 6.51 -5.66 -14.17
CA ARG A 360 6.58 -6.50 -15.39
C ARG A 360 6.84 -5.64 -16.63
N ALA A 361 6.15 -4.51 -16.76
CA ALA A 361 6.35 -3.58 -17.88
C ALA A 361 7.76 -2.98 -17.86
N VAL A 362 8.21 -2.39 -16.74
CA VAL A 362 9.55 -1.80 -16.62
C VAL A 362 10.65 -2.83 -16.87
N PHE A 363 10.57 -4.03 -16.28
CA PHE A 363 11.60 -5.04 -16.51
C PHE A 363 11.64 -5.51 -17.97
N HIS A 364 10.48 -5.67 -18.62
CA HIS A 364 10.42 -5.94 -20.05
C HIS A 364 11.09 -4.81 -20.84
N ASN A 365 10.73 -3.57 -20.55
CA ASN A 365 11.23 -2.37 -21.24
C ASN A 365 12.75 -2.21 -21.11
N VAL A 366 13.30 -2.47 -19.92
CA VAL A 366 14.74 -2.51 -19.64
C VAL A 366 15.44 -3.67 -20.35
N ALA A 367 14.75 -4.80 -20.51
CA ALA A 367 15.31 -5.98 -21.16
C ALA A 367 15.46 -5.80 -22.68
N VAL A 368 14.45 -5.23 -23.33
CA VAL A 368 14.47 -5.02 -24.80
C VAL A 368 15.44 -3.91 -25.22
N ASP A 369 15.75 -2.96 -24.33
CA ASP A 369 16.73 -1.88 -24.54
C ASP A 369 16.55 -1.20 -25.92
N SER A 370 15.29 -1.03 -26.33
CA SER A 370 14.92 -0.59 -27.68
C SER A 370 14.54 0.88 -27.67
N ALA A 371 15.07 1.63 -28.64
CA ALA A 371 14.62 3.00 -28.93
C ALA A 371 13.26 3.03 -29.65
N SER A 372 12.75 1.87 -30.10
CA SER A 372 11.45 1.76 -30.75
C SER A 372 10.35 1.56 -29.70
N GLU A 373 9.45 2.53 -29.58
CA GLU A 373 8.29 2.44 -28.69
C GLU A 373 7.39 1.23 -28.98
N GLY A 374 7.43 0.69 -30.20
CA GLY A 374 6.66 -0.49 -30.58
C GLY A 374 7.05 -1.79 -29.86
N ASP A 375 8.24 -1.83 -29.25
CA ASP A 375 8.70 -2.99 -28.47
C ASP A 375 8.43 -2.84 -26.96
N LEU A 376 8.06 -1.64 -26.52
CA LEU A 376 7.80 -1.32 -25.12
C LEU A 376 6.38 -1.72 -24.71
N GLN A 377 6.24 -2.11 -23.44
CA GLN A 377 4.96 -2.41 -22.81
C GLN A 377 4.54 -1.22 -21.96
N PRO A 378 3.37 -0.62 -22.21
CA PRO A 378 2.86 0.46 -21.38
C PRO A 378 2.38 -0.06 -20.02
N PHE A 379 2.27 0.85 -19.06
CA PHE A 379 1.59 0.61 -17.80
C PHE A 379 0.12 0.32 -18.03
N LYS A 380 -0.37 -0.65 -17.25
CA LYS A 380 -1.77 -1.05 -17.27
C LYS A 380 -2.46 -0.53 -16.01
N HIS A 381 -3.10 0.63 -16.13
CA HIS A 381 -3.85 1.28 -15.05
C HIS A 381 -5.37 1.22 -15.23
N ASP A 382 -5.83 0.66 -16.34
CA ASP A 382 -7.26 0.46 -16.57
C ASP A 382 -7.82 -0.60 -15.61
N ASN A 383 -9.05 -0.36 -15.12
CA ASN A 383 -9.84 -1.32 -14.36
C ASN A 383 -9.13 -1.92 -13.13
N VAL A 384 -8.27 -1.15 -12.46
CA VAL A 384 -7.55 -1.62 -11.26
C VAL A 384 -8.54 -1.90 -10.13
N PRO A 385 -8.63 -3.16 -9.65
CA PRO A 385 -9.50 -3.47 -8.53
C PRO A 385 -8.82 -3.18 -7.19
N GLY A 386 -9.62 -3.11 -6.14
CA GLY A 386 -9.10 -3.10 -4.78
C GLY A 386 -10.02 -3.77 -3.77
N GLY A 387 -9.43 -4.05 -2.61
CA GLY A 387 -10.12 -4.59 -1.44
C GLY A 387 -9.74 -3.81 -0.20
N ILE A 388 -10.72 -3.51 0.65
CA ILE A 388 -10.55 -2.90 1.97
C ILE A 388 -10.95 -3.95 3.00
N PHE A 389 -10.00 -4.31 3.85
CA PHE A 389 -10.13 -5.44 4.77
C PHE A 389 -10.54 -4.94 6.17
N SER A 390 -11.63 -4.19 6.20
CA SER A 390 -12.35 -3.76 7.40
C SER A 390 -13.52 -4.69 7.69
N HIS A 391 -14.31 -4.36 8.72
CA HIS A 391 -15.62 -4.95 8.95
C HIS A 391 -16.72 -3.89 8.84
N PRO A 392 -17.57 -3.93 7.80
CA PRO A 392 -17.62 -4.91 6.71
C PRO A 392 -16.43 -4.80 5.75
N GLN A 393 -16.12 -5.90 5.03
CA GLN A 393 -15.13 -5.92 3.96
C GLN A 393 -15.69 -5.18 2.73
N ILE A 394 -14.83 -4.56 1.93
CA ILE A 394 -15.22 -3.88 0.68
C ILE A 394 -14.37 -4.40 -0.46
N GLY A 395 -14.99 -4.58 -1.64
CA GLY A 395 -14.32 -4.84 -2.91
C GLY A 395 -14.84 -3.88 -3.97
N TYR A 396 -13.97 -3.33 -4.82
CA TYR A 396 -14.34 -2.38 -5.86
C TYR A 396 -13.52 -2.55 -7.13
N VAL A 397 -14.10 -2.15 -8.27
CA VAL A 397 -13.41 -2.00 -9.56
C VAL A 397 -14.17 -1.01 -10.45
N GLY A 398 -13.46 -0.28 -11.29
CA GLY A 398 -14.04 0.65 -12.26
C GLY A 398 -14.60 1.92 -11.63
N MET A 399 -15.52 2.56 -12.34
CA MET A 399 -16.08 3.88 -11.99
C MET A 399 -16.97 3.82 -10.73
N THR A 400 -16.91 4.88 -9.93
CA THR A 400 -17.99 5.24 -9.01
C THR A 400 -19.24 5.64 -9.78
N GLU A 401 -20.40 5.66 -9.13
CA GLU A 401 -21.63 6.10 -9.80
C GLU A 401 -21.52 7.56 -10.28
N ALA A 402 -20.86 8.43 -9.52
CA ALA A 402 -20.64 9.82 -9.91
C ALA A 402 -19.81 9.93 -11.20
N GLU A 403 -18.67 9.24 -11.25
CA GLU A 403 -17.81 9.20 -12.45
C GLU A 403 -18.54 8.61 -13.66
N ALA A 404 -19.33 7.56 -13.47
CA ALA A 404 -20.09 6.95 -14.56
C ALA A 404 -21.18 7.89 -15.11
N ARG A 405 -21.80 8.71 -14.25
CA ARG A 405 -22.77 9.74 -14.67
C ARG A 405 -22.09 10.86 -15.46
N GLU A 406 -20.94 11.36 -14.99
CA GLU A 406 -20.13 12.35 -15.72
C GLU A 406 -19.68 11.80 -17.09
N TRP A 407 -19.22 10.55 -17.14
CA TRP A 407 -18.87 9.86 -18.39
C TRP A 407 -20.06 9.77 -19.35
N ALA A 408 -21.25 9.43 -18.85
CA ALA A 408 -22.44 9.31 -19.67
C ALA A 408 -22.91 10.65 -20.23
N GLU A 409 -22.84 11.72 -19.43
CA GLU A 409 -23.09 13.08 -19.90
C GLU A 409 -22.12 13.49 -21.00
N ALA A 410 -20.82 13.22 -20.82
CA ALA A 410 -19.79 13.55 -21.80
C ALA A 410 -19.91 12.76 -23.12
N THR A 411 -20.44 11.54 -23.08
CA THR A 411 -20.48 10.62 -24.22
C THR A 411 -21.87 10.47 -24.86
N GLY A 412 -22.91 11.07 -24.27
CA GLY A 412 -24.30 10.88 -24.70
C GLY A 412 -24.82 9.45 -24.49
N ARG A 413 -24.25 8.74 -23.51
CA ARG A 413 -24.62 7.37 -23.14
C ARG A 413 -25.62 7.36 -21.99
N THR A 414 -26.16 6.20 -21.66
CA THR A 414 -27.11 6.00 -20.55
C THR A 414 -26.53 5.00 -19.58
N VAL A 415 -26.56 5.32 -18.28
CA VAL A 415 -26.13 4.42 -17.21
C VAL A 415 -27.34 3.73 -16.59
N THR A 416 -27.22 2.43 -16.34
CA THR A 416 -28.09 1.67 -15.43
C THR A 416 -27.32 1.33 -14.17
N VAL A 417 -27.98 1.44 -13.02
CA VAL A 417 -27.41 1.15 -11.70
C VAL A 417 -28.32 0.19 -10.95
N LYS A 418 -27.74 -0.87 -10.36
CA LYS A 418 -28.47 -1.79 -9.50
C LYS A 418 -27.72 -1.96 -8.19
N VAL A 419 -28.42 -1.73 -7.07
CA VAL A 419 -28.01 -2.14 -5.73
C VAL A 419 -28.79 -3.40 -5.35
N GLN A 420 -28.09 -4.42 -4.91
CA GLN A 420 -28.61 -5.70 -4.46
C GLN A 420 -28.15 -5.93 -3.02
N GLU A 421 -29.08 -6.09 -2.09
CA GLU A 421 -28.74 -6.28 -0.68
C GLU A 421 -28.36 -7.73 -0.40
N TYR A 422 -27.46 -7.97 0.57
CA TYR A 422 -27.17 -9.33 1.05
C TYR A 422 -28.45 -9.96 1.62
N ALA A 423 -29.28 -9.19 2.32
CA ALA A 423 -30.55 -9.62 2.89
C ALA A 423 -31.60 -10.10 1.86
N ASP A 424 -31.38 -9.88 0.56
CA ASP A 424 -32.30 -10.30 -0.49
C ASP A 424 -31.98 -11.69 -1.06
N VAL A 425 -30.86 -12.31 -0.65
CA VAL A 425 -30.46 -13.66 -1.12
C VAL A 425 -30.47 -14.67 0.03
N ALA A 426 -30.80 -15.93 -0.30
CA ALA A 426 -30.94 -16.99 0.70
C ALA A 426 -29.66 -17.21 1.54
N TYR A 427 -28.48 -17.06 0.92
CA TYR A 427 -27.22 -17.16 1.65
C TYR A 427 -27.00 -15.98 2.62
N GLY A 428 -27.52 -14.79 2.31
CA GLY A 428 -27.49 -13.64 3.21
C GLY A 428 -28.40 -13.81 4.42
N TRP A 429 -29.55 -14.51 4.26
CA TRP A 429 -30.39 -14.92 5.39
C TRP A 429 -29.64 -15.84 6.34
N ALA A 430 -28.90 -16.82 5.81
CA ALA A 430 -28.08 -17.71 6.63
C ALA A 430 -26.97 -16.96 7.41
N MET A 431 -26.51 -15.82 6.90
CA MET A 431 -25.53 -14.95 7.56
C MET A 431 -26.18 -13.87 8.45
N GLU A 432 -27.51 -13.78 8.49
CA GLU A 432 -28.24 -12.69 9.16
C GLU A 432 -27.64 -11.30 8.81
N ASP A 433 -27.22 -11.13 7.55
CA ASP A 433 -26.58 -9.90 7.09
C ASP A 433 -27.65 -8.93 6.57
N THR A 434 -27.79 -7.82 7.28
CA THR A 434 -28.75 -6.74 6.99
C THR A 434 -28.07 -5.46 6.53
N THR A 435 -26.75 -5.50 6.29
CA THR A 435 -25.92 -4.31 6.07
C THR A 435 -25.17 -4.33 4.74
N GLY A 436 -24.77 -5.51 4.27
CA GLY A 436 -23.99 -5.68 3.05
C GLY A 436 -24.80 -5.48 1.77
N PHE A 437 -24.12 -5.08 0.69
CA PHE A 437 -24.69 -4.92 -0.64
C PHE A 437 -23.68 -5.20 -1.76
N CYS A 438 -24.21 -5.42 -2.97
CA CYS A 438 -23.50 -5.36 -4.24
C CYS A 438 -24.14 -4.29 -5.12
N LYS A 439 -23.34 -3.31 -5.57
CA LYS A 439 -23.75 -2.23 -6.47
C LYS A 439 -23.03 -2.37 -7.80
N LEU A 440 -23.81 -2.46 -8.87
CA LEU A 440 -23.31 -2.53 -10.25
C LEU A 440 -23.73 -1.29 -11.02
N ILE A 441 -22.81 -0.80 -11.86
CA ILE A 441 -22.98 0.37 -12.72
C ILE A 441 -22.58 -0.06 -14.13
N ALA A 442 -23.47 0.09 -15.11
CA ALA A 442 -23.25 -0.38 -16.47
C ALA A 442 -23.75 0.60 -17.53
N ASP A 443 -23.15 0.57 -18.73
CA ASP A 443 -23.68 1.27 -19.90
C ASP A 443 -24.89 0.49 -20.44
N ALA A 444 -26.05 1.12 -20.40
CA ALA A 444 -27.31 0.51 -20.82
C ALA A 444 -27.30 0.11 -22.31
N GLY A 445 -26.58 0.86 -23.15
CA GLY A 445 -26.53 0.62 -24.59
C GLY A 445 -25.59 -0.52 -25.00
N SER A 446 -24.39 -0.56 -24.44
CA SER A 446 -23.40 -1.62 -24.75
C SER A 446 -23.50 -2.85 -23.85
N ARG A 447 -24.25 -2.78 -22.75
CA ARG A 447 -24.36 -3.84 -21.73
C ARG A 447 -23.02 -4.21 -21.11
N ARG A 448 -22.08 -3.26 -21.07
CA ARG A 448 -20.77 -3.41 -20.43
C ARG A 448 -20.79 -2.87 -19.02
N LEU A 449 -20.06 -3.52 -18.13
CA LEU A 449 -19.84 -3.02 -16.78
C LEU A 449 -18.93 -1.80 -16.82
N LEU A 450 -19.30 -0.74 -16.12
CA LEU A 450 -18.49 0.47 -15.94
C LEU A 450 -17.84 0.49 -14.55
N GLY A 451 -18.54 -0.04 -13.56
CA GLY A 451 -18.07 -0.07 -12.18
C GLY A 451 -18.85 -1.03 -11.30
N ALA A 452 -18.19 -1.52 -10.26
CA ALA A 452 -18.74 -2.45 -9.29
C ALA A 452 -18.20 -2.18 -7.89
N HIS A 453 -19.09 -2.20 -6.92
CA HIS A 453 -18.80 -1.92 -5.52
C HIS A 453 -19.54 -2.91 -4.63
N ILE A 454 -18.83 -3.72 -3.87
CA ILE A 454 -19.39 -4.73 -2.95
C ILE A 454 -18.94 -4.38 -1.54
N MET A 455 -19.87 -4.39 -0.59
CA MET A 455 -19.59 -4.28 0.84
C MET A 455 -20.28 -5.42 1.57
N GLY A 456 -19.55 -6.16 2.41
CA GLY A 456 -20.08 -7.29 3.15
C GLY A 456 -19.09 -8.46 3.22
N PRO A 457 -19.50 -9.58 3.83
CA PRO A 457 -18.69 -10.80 3.88
C PRO A 457 -18.17 -11.21 2.49
N GLN A 458 -16.88 -11.53 2.40
CA GLN A 458 -16.19 -11.97 1.18
C GLN A 458 -16.22 -11.01 -0.01
N ALA A 459 -16.50 -9.71 0.19
CA ALA A 459 -16.52 -8.71 -0.87
C ALA A 459 -15.24 -8.69 -1.73
N ALA A 460 -14.06 -8.86 -1.13
CA ALA A 460 -12.77 -8.88 -1.86
C ALA A 460 -12.59 -10.16 -2.71
N THR A 461 -13.34 -11.23 -2.43
CA THR A 461 -13.37 -12.44 -3.25
C THR A 461 -14.40 -12.30 -4.37
N LEU A 462 -15.62 -11.82 -4.05
CA LEU A 462 -16.71 -11.69 -5.00
C LEU A 462 -16.40 -10.68 -6.11
N ILE A 463 -15.68 -9.59 -5.78
CA ILE A 463 -15.33 -8.56 -6.76
C ILE A 463 -14.55 -9.13 -7.95
N GLN A 464 -13.79 -10.22 -7.77
CA GLN A 464 -13.02 -10.84 -8.85
C GLN A 464 -13.89 -11.32 -10.03
N LEU A 465 -15.15 -11.69 -9.78
CA LEU A 465 -16.10 -12.02 -10.85
C LEU A 465 -16.38 -10.81 -11.74
N LEU A 466 -16.48 -9.64 -11.13
CA LEU A 466 -16.77 -8.37 -11.80
C LEU A 466 -15.52 -7.76 -12.44
N VAL A 467 -14.34 -7.98 -11.84
CA VAL A 467 -13.04 -7.75 -12.50
C VAL A 467 -12.94 -8.53 -13.80
N THR A 468 -13.36 -9.80 -13.78
CA THR A 468 -13.39 -10.62 -15.00
C THR A 468 -14.39 -10.05 -16.02
N ALA A 469 -15.56 -9.61 -15.57
CA ALA A 469 -16.56 -9.04 -16.47
C ALA A 469 -16.09 -7.75 -17.17
N ILE A 470 -15.41 -6.85 -16.44
CA ILE A 470 -14.91 -5.57 -16.99
C ILE A 470 -13.66 -5.78 -17.85
N GLU A 471 -12.71 -6.62 -17.42
CA GLU A 471 -11.44 -6.83 -18.11
C GLU A 471 -11.60 -7.54 -19.46
N PHE A 472 -12.58 -8.44 -19.56
CA PHE A 472 -12.83 -9.20 -20.78
C PHE A 472 -13.99 -8.66 -21.61
N ASP A 473 -14.50 -7.47 -21.25
CA ASP A 473 -15.66 -6.88 -21.91
C ASP A 473 -16.78 -7.93 -22.08
N LEU A 474 -17.29 -8.47 -20.98
CA LEU A 474 -18.38 -9.44 -21.05
C LEU A 474 -19.72 -8.74 -21.25
N ASP A 475 -20.63 -9.34 -22.03
CA ASP A 475 -22.01 -8.86 -22.11
C ASP A 475 -22.72 -9.27 -20.82
N LEU A 476 -23.24 -8.31 -20.05
CA LEU A 476 -23.76 -8.61 -18.71
C LEU A 476 -25.03 -9.47 -18.72
N VAL A 477 -25.82 -9.43 -19.79
CA VAL A 477 -27.01 -10.29 -19.93
C VAL A 477 -26.59 -11.72 -20.16
N GLU A 478 -25.63 -11.95 -21.06
CA GLU A 478 -25.08 -13.29 -21.29
C GLU A 478 -24.32 -13.80 -20.06
N PHE A 479 -23.51 -12.95 -19.42
CA PHE A 479 -22.76 -13.29 -18.23
C PHE A 479 -23.69 -13.76 -17.09
N ALA A 480 -24.79 -13.06 -16.85
CA ALA A 480 -25.76 -13.46 -15.83
C ALA A 480 -26.45 -14.80 -16.16
N ARG A 481 -26.82 -15.04 -17.42
CA ARG A 481 -27.75 -16.12 -17.80
C ARG A 481 -27.10 -17.40 -18.33
N LYS A 482 -25.85 -17.34 -18.81
CA LYS A 482 -25.20 -18.47 -19.50
C LYS A 482 -24.45 -19.40 -18.55
N GLN A 483 -23.97 -18.88 -17.42
CA GLN A 483 -23.28 -19.67 -16.41
C GLN A 483 -24.27 -20.18 -15.35
N TYR A 484 -23.87 -21.23 -14.63
CA TYR A 484 -24.59 -21.70 -13.46
C TYR A 484 -24.08 -20.98 -12.21
N TRP A 485 -25.01 -20.62 -11.33
CA TRP A 485 -24.73 -20.03 -10.03
C TRP A 485 -25.03 -21.08 -8.94
N PRO A 486 -24.05 -21.44 -8.09
CA PRO A 486 -24.28 -22.38 -7.00
C PRO A 486 -25.34 -21.86 -6.02
N HIS A 487 -26.34 -22.69 -5.71
CA HIS A 487 -27.46 -22.35 -4.82
C HIS A 487 -27.55 -23.28 -3.60
N PRO A 488 -27.78 -22.73 -2.38
CA PRO A 488 -27.63 -21.32 -2.04
C PRO A 488 -26.13 -20.95 -1.99
N GLY A 489 -25.75 -19.82 -2.57
CA GLY A 489 -24.37 -19.38 -2.62
C GLY A 489 -24.24 -17.87 -2.71
N LEU A 490 -23.18 -17.31 -2.11
CA LEU A 490 -22.99 -15.88 -2.06
C LEU A 490 -22.77 -15.24 -3.44
N SER A 491 -22.35 -16.03 -4.44
CA SER A 491 -22.28 -15.59 -5.83
C SER A 491 -23.64 -15.19 -6.41
N GLU A 492 -24.76 -15.70 -5.87
CA GLU A 492 -26.12 -15.30 -6.29
C GLU A 492 -26.42 -13.82 -5.97
N LEU A 493 -25.68 -13.20 -5.05
CA LEU A 493 -25.72 -11.75 -4.83
C LEU A 493 -25.34 -10.99 -6.11
N VAL A 494 -24.25 -11.43 -6.76
CA VAL A 494 -23.77 -10.86 -8.00
C VAL A 494 -24.73 -11.18 -9.14
N GLU A 495 -25.23 -12.42 -9.21
CA GLU A 495 -26.26 -12.81 -10.18
C GLU A 495 -27.49 -11.90 -10.12
N ASN A 496 -28.09 -11.73 -8.94
CA ASN A 496 -29.30 -10.93 -8.77
C ASN A 496 -29.04 -9.45 -9.05
N ALA A 497 -27.85 -8.94 -8.72
CA ALA A 497 -27.45 -7.59 -9.11
C ALA A 497 -27.36 -7.44 -10.63
N LEU A 498 -26.80 -8.43 -11.35
CA LEU A 498 -26.72 -8.41 -12.81
C LEU A 498 -28.12 -8.50 -13.45
N LEU A 499 -28.99 -9.38 -12.95
CA LEU A 499 -30.35 -9.56 -13.45
C LEU A 499 -31.25 -8.35 -13.18
N GLY A 500 -30.92 -7.55 -12.18
CA GLY A 500 -31.62 -6.31 -11.84
C GLY A 500 -31.17 -5.07 -12.61
N LEU A 501 -30.17 -5.18 -13.50
CA LEU A 501 -29.79 -4.08 -14.40
C LEU A 501 -30.80 -3.94 -15.54
N GLU A 502 -31.14 -2.70 -15.89
CA GLU A 502 -32.08 -2.39 -16.96
C GLU A 502 -31.32 -2.03 -18.24
N PHE A 503 -31.38 -2.90 -19.24
CA PHE A 503 -30.80 -2.66 -20.56
C PHE A 503 -31.90 -2.32 -21.56
N SER A 504 -31.72 -1.22 -22.29
CA SER A 504 -32.66 -0.70 -23.30
C SER A 504 -32.50 -1.34 -24.67
#